data_AF-A0A2Y9H3V3-F1
#
_entry.id   AF-A0A2Y9H3V3-F1
#
_cell.length_a   1.000
_cell.length_b   1.000
_cell.length_c   1.000
_cell.angle_alpha   90.00
_cell.angle_beta   90.00
_cell.angle_gamma   90.00
#
_symmetry.space_group_name_H-M   'P 1'
#
loop_
_entity.id
_entity.type
_entity.pdbx_description
1 polymer ?
#
loop_
_entity_poly.entity_id
_entity_poly.type
_entity_poly.pdbx_seq_one_letter_code
_entity_poly.pdbx_strand_id
1 'polypeptide(L)'
;MGTGEGWCLLLCLALSLVAADPAETQWRAVDVVLNCFLVEEGGQHGGFASSRNTVKALLVLRQVPVLDDGSLEGFTDFQGGTLAKDNPPVTFEASVNLVQIPQAEALLHADCNGKEVTCEISHYFLQATVKAAWFITNVQVSGGGPSVSMVMKTPRDAENGAVLHPTLNLPLSPHGMVPTAVELQVTTQTPSLNFLLGSSASLHCGFSMAPGLELTGVEWRLRHKGNGELVYSWTRAQRQAKREGATLESEQLLVAGDASLTLPSLTLKDEGTYICQITTSLYQAQQIIQLHVQASPKVQLSLENKTPPATLICNIAGYYPLDMAVTWTREEPGGAPVPVSGASFSSLRQSPAGTYSISSFLTVEPGPAGATYTCQVTHSSLEQPLRASTQVSPPEQKTAFGVLFASSLFLLALLFLGFQRRQATSPRSAKTLRPSG
;
A
#
# COMPACT_ATOMS: atom_id res chain seq x y z
N MET A 1 -22.19 67.00 -30.43
CA MET A 1 -21.24 66.28 -29.55
C MET A 1 -21.52 66.74 -28.14
N GLY A 2 -22.31 65.97 -27.40
CA GLY A 2 -22.76 66.29 -26.04
C GLY A 2 -22.36 65.16 -25.10
N THR A 3 -21.83 65.55 -23.95
CA THR A 3 -21.34 64.74 -22.83
C THR A 3 -22.45 64.40 -21.84
N GLY A 4 -22.33 63.26 -21.14
CA GLY A 4 -22.84 63.11 -19.77
C GLY A 4 -23.83 61.97 -19.52
N GLU A 5 -23.38 61.02 -18.71
CA GLU A 5 -24.00 59.84 -18.07
C GLU A 5 -25.50 59.82 -17.78
N GLY A 6 -26.09 58.62 -17.81
CA GLY A 6 -27.24 58.27 -16.98
C GLY A 6 -28.23 57.28 -17.59
N TRP A 7 -28.22 56.06 -17.08
CA TRP A 7 -29.33 55.10 -17.03
C TRP A 7 -29.78 54.41 -18.33
N CYS A 8 -29.44 53.12 -18.44
CA CYS A 8 -30.40 52.07 -18.81
C CYS A 8 -29.80 50.69 -18.50
N LEU A 9 -29.52 50.45 -17.21
CA LEU A 9 -29.62 49.12 -16.61
C LEU A 9 -31.11 48.77 -16.60
N LEU A 10 -31.57 47.96 -17.55
CA LEU A 10 -32.81 47.14 -17.52
C LEU A 10 -33.15 46.75 -18.97
N LEU A 11 -32.65 45.59 -19.43
CA LEU A 11 -33.26 44.69 -20.43
C LEU A 11 -32.19 43.75 -21.01
N CYS A 12 -31.86 42.71 -20.25
CA CYS A 12 -31.40 41.40 -20.76
C CYS A 12 -31.51 40.38 -19.61
N LEU A 13 -32.74 40.14 -19.15
CA LEU A 13 -33.10 39.03 -18.26
C LEU A 13 -34.22 38.25 -18.95
N ALA A 14 -33.83 37.36 -19.86
CA ALA A 14 -34.67 36.27 -20.36
C ALA A 14 -33.81 35.25 -21.13
N LEU A 15 -32.82 34.66 -20.45
CA LEU A 15 -32.30 33.36 -20.84
C LEU A 15 -32.32 32.49 -19.60
N SER A 16 -33.19 31.49 -19.69
CA SER A 16 -33.47 30.42 -18.74
C SER A 16 -32.22 29.93 -18.00
N LEU A 17 -32.16 30.23 -16.70
CA LEU A 17 -31.57 29.28 -15.75
C LEU A 17 -32.47 28.04 -15.77
N VAL A 18 -32.09 27.03 -16.54
CA VAL A 18 -32.33 25.66 -16.09
C VAL A 18 -31.29 25.46 -14.99
N ALA A 19 -31.71 25.73 -13.76
CA ALA A 19 -31.02 25.17 -12.61
C ALA A 19 -31.03 23.66 -12.85
N ALA A 20 -29.85 23.06 -13.03
CA ALA A 20 -29.71 21.64 -12.78
C ALA A 20 -30.09 21.46 -11.31
N ASP A 21 -31.24 20.85 -11.05
CA ASP A 21 -31.58 20.39 -9.71
C ASP A 21 -30.39 19.57 -9.20
N PRO A 22 -29.94 19.80 -7.95
CA PRO A 22 -29.07 18.83 -7.31
C PRO A 22 -29.89 17.54 -7.27
N ALA A 23 -29.45 16.50 -7.98
CA ALA A 23 -30.07 15.19 -7.90
C ALA A 23 -30.28 14.87 -6.42
N GLU A 24 -31.54 14.82 -5.97
CA GLU A 24 -31.86 14.38 -4.63
C GLU A 24 -31.24 12.98 -4.50
N THR A 25 -30.23 12.84 -3.66
CA THR A 25 -29.64 11.53 -3.32
C THR A 25 -30.72 10.68 -2.69
N GLN A 26 -31.43 9.91 -3.52
CA GLN A 26 -32.54 9.07 -3.12
C GLN A 26 -31.95 7.76 -2.61
N TRP A 27 -32.24 7.42 -1.35
CA TRP A 27 -31.86 6.13 -0.79
C TRP A 27 -32.84 5.06 -1.27
N ARG A 28 -32.33 3.97 -1.83
CA ARG A 28 -33.13 2.82 -2.26
C ARG A 28 -32.76 1.59 -1.43
N ALA A 29 -33.77 0.85 -1.00
CA ALA A 29 -33.58 -0.42 -0.31
C ALA A 29 -33.35 -1.53 -1.35
N VAL A 30 -32.24 -2.26 -1.21
CA VAL A 30 -31.85 -3.35 -2.13
C VAL A 30 -31.46 -4.59 -1.30
N ASP A 31 -31.71 -5.78 -1.85
CA ASP A 31 -31.24 -7.03 -1.25
C ASP A 31 -29.83 -7.37 -1.75
N VAL A 32 -28.91 -7.64 -0.82
CA VAL A 32 -27.54 -8.07 -1.13
C VAL A 32 -27.43 -9.57 -0.92
N VAL A 33 -27.00 -10.30 -1.95
CA VAL A 33 -26.84 -11.76 -1.90
C VAL A 33 -25.36 -12.11 -1.92
N LEU A 34 -24.89 -12.82 -0.90
CA LEU A 34 -23.49 -13.21 -0.74
C LEU A 34 -23.36 -14.73 -0.69
N ASN A 35 -22.45 -15.26 -1.51
CA ASN A 35 -22.04 -16.67 -1.43
C ASN A 35 -21.09 -16.84 -0.25
N CYS A 36 -21.49 -17.64 0.73
CA CYS A 36 -20.77 -17.79 1.99
C CYS A 36 -20.41 -19.26 2.26
N PHE A 37 -19.50 -19.47 3.19
CA PHE A 37 -19.22 -20.78 3.75
C PHE A 37 -19.63 -20.81 5.22
N LEU A 38 -20.50 -21.75 5.60
CA LEU A 38 -20.81 -22.05 6.98
C LEU A 38 -19.75 -23.00 7.53
N VAL A 39 -19.08 -22.60 8.60
CA VAL A 39 -18.10 -23.43 9.31
C VAL A 39 -18.83 -24.41 10.22
N GLU A 40 -18.73 -25.70 9.92
CA GLU A 40 -19.23 -26.76 10.79
C GLU A 40 -18.17 -27.12 11.84
N GLU A 41 -18.62 -27.36 13.06
CA GLU A 41 -17.73 -27.80 14.13
C GLU A 41 -17.33 -29.25 13.90
N GLY A 42 -16.05 -29.50 13.67
CA GLY A 42 -15.50 -30.85 13.66
C GLY A 42 -15.65 -31.43 15.07
N GLY A 43 -16.53 -32.41 15.22
CA GLY A 43 -16.70 -33.17 16.47
C GLY A 43 -15.45 -33.98 16.81
N GLN A 44 -14.40 -33.33 17.33
CA GLN A 44 -13.28 -34.01 17.96
C GLN A 44 -12.59 -33.11 18.98
N HIS A 45 -12.83 -33.42 20.25
CA HIS A 45 -12.07 -32.91 21.37
C HIS A 45 -10.58 -33.24 21.17
N GLY A 46 -9.74 -32.20 21.05
CA GLY A 46 -8.29 -32.32 21.23
C GLY A 46 -7.52 -32.85 20.01
N GLY A 47 -7.44 -32.06 18.94
CA GLY A 47 -6.49 -32.30 17.86
C GLY A 47 -6.39 -31.08 16.94
N PHE A 48 -5.18 -30.71 16.53
CA PHE A 48 -4.93 -29.61 15.60
C PHE A 48 -5.68 -29.86 14.27
N ALA A 49 -6.83 -29.21 14.08
CA ALA A 49 -7.64 -29.34 12.87
C ALA A 49 -7.06 -28.47 11.75
N SER A 50 -6.46 -29.12 10.74
CA SER A 50 -5.95 -28.48 9.51
C SER A 50 -6.92 -28.56 8.33
N SER A 51 -8.15 -29.03 8.56
CA SER A 51 -9.24 -29.03 7.57
C SER A 51 -10.51 -28.60 8.29
N ARG A 52 -10.94 -27.35 8.08
CA ARG A 52 -12.27 -26.89 8.50
C ARG A 52 -13.29 -27.58 7.59
N ASN A 53 -14.25 -28.29 8.16
CA ASN A 53 -15.40 -28.79 7.41
C ASN A 53 -16.29 -27.56 7.14
N THR A 54 -16.39 -27.14 5.88
CA THR A 54 -17.22 -26.00 5.48
C THR A 54 -18.32 -26.46 4.55
N VAL A 55 -19.51 -25.90 4.75
CA VAL A 55 -20.69 -26.15 3.92
C VAL A 55 -21.04 -24.88 3.17
N LYS A 56 -21.51 -25.02 1.92
CA LYS A 56 -21.98 -23.87 1.14
C LYS A 56 -23.21 -23.27 1.81
N ALA A 57 -23.18 -21.96 1.99
CA ALA A 57 -24.27 -21.18 2.55
C ALA A 57 -24.51 -19.94 1.67
N LEU A 58 -25.70 -19.37 1.79
CA LEU A 58 -26.08 -18.13 1.15
C LEU A 58 -26.50 -17.14 2.24
N LEU A 59 -26.01 -15.91 2.19
CA LEU A 59 -26.47 -14.83 3.05
C LEU A 59 -27.22 -13.81 2.22
N VAL A 60 -28.47 -13.57 2.57
CA VAL A 60 -29.31 -12.53 1.96
C VAL A 60 -29.50 -11.43 3.00
N LEU A 61 -28.85 -10.28 2.77
CA LEU A 61 -29.07 -9.07 3.55
C LEU A 61 -30.28 -8.34 2.96
N ARG A 62 -31.37 -8.24 3.72
CA ARG A 62 -32.63 -7.64 3.27
C ARG A 62 -32.67 -6.14 3.54
N GLN A 63 -33.20 -5.38 2.58
CA GLN A 63 -33.48 -3.94 2.72
C GLN A 63 -32.25 -3.10 3.06
N VAL A 64 -31.10 -3.41 2.46
CA VAL A 64 -29.88 -2.62 2.66
C VAL A 64 -30.06 -1.25 2.00
N PRO A 65 -29.95 -0.13 2.74
CA PRO A 65 -30.11 1.19 2.17
C PRO A 65 -28.85 1.56 1.37
N VAL A 66 -29.03 1.88 0.08
CA VAL A 66 -27.94 2.28 -0.81
C VAL A 66 -28.32 3.58 -1.53
N LEU A 67 -27.32 4.42 -1.80
CA LEU A 67 -27.48 5.65 -2.57
C LEU A 67 -27.80 5.30 -4.04
N ASP A 68 -28.92 5.81 -4.55
CA ASP A 68 -29.31 5.62 -5.96
C ASP A 68 -28.54 6.61 -6.85
N ASP A 69 -27.55 6.10 -7.58
CA ASP A 69 -26.76 6.85 -8.57
C ASP A 69 -27.27 6.63 -10.01
N GLY A 70 -28.43 5.99 -10.17
CA GLY A 70 -29.01 5.61 -11.47
C GLY A 70 -28.48 4.28 -12.02
N SER A 71 -27.53 3.61 -11.34
CA SER A 71 -27.08 2.25 -11.71
C SER A 71 -27.97 1.14 -11.16
N LEU A 72 -28.99 1.50 -10.35
CA LEU A 72 -29.88 0.55 -9.68
C LEU A 72 -31.06 0.05 -10.55
N GLU A 73 -31.13 0.43 -11.83
CA GLU A 73 -32.10 -0.11 -12.78
C GLU A 73 -31.76 -1.57 -13.14
N GLY A 74 -32.39 -2.52 -12.45
CA GLY A 74 -32.26 -3.96 -12.72
C GLY A 74 -32.16 -4.85 -11.48
N PHE A 75 -31.98 -4.28 -10.29
CA PHE A 75 -32.03 -5.04 -9.03
C PHE A 75 -33.48 -5.42 -8.73
N THR A 76 -33.82 -6.68 -8.96
CA THR A 76 -35.06 -7.31 -8.50
C THR A 76 -34.84 -7.91 -7.12
N ASP A 77 -35.84 -7.80 -6.23
CA ASP A 77 -35.85 -8.49 -4.94
C ASP A 77 -35.49 -9.98 -5.10
N PHE A 78 -34.75 -10.53 -4.13
CA PHE A 78 -34.32 -11.92 -4.21
C PHE A 78 -35.54 -12.85 -4.27
N GLN A 79 -35.75 -13.50 -5.42
CA GLN A 79 -36.72 -14.57 -5.62
C GLN A 79 -36.01 -15.91 -5.35
N GLY A 80 -36.26 -16.52 -4.19
CA GLY A 80 -35.60 -17.76 -3.75
C GLY A 80 -35.86 -19.03 -4.58
N GLY A 81 -36.36 -18.91 -5.82
CA GLY A 81 -36.74 -20.02 -6.69
C GLY A 81 -35.62 -20.64 -7.55
N THR A 82 -34.40 -20.10 -7.54
CA THR A 82 -33.28 -20.52 -8.41
C THR A 82 -32.17 -21.29 -7.70
N LEU A 83 -32.44 -21.90 -6.53
CA LEU A 83 -31.49 -22.78 -5.86
C LEU A 83 -31.51 -24.18 -6.48
N ALA A 84 -30.32 -24.70 -6.81
CA ALA A 84 -30.12 -26.00 -7.44
C ALA A 84 -30.88 -27.12 -6.71
N LYS A 85 -31.60 -27.97 -7.47
CA LYS A 85 -32.46 -29.04 -6.94
C LYS A 85 -31.71 -30.13 -6.16
N ASP A 86 -30.39 -30.24 -6.34
CA ASP A 86 -29.56 -31.19 -5.64
C ASP A 86 -28.77 -30.49 -4.53
N ASN A 87 -29.17 -30.74 -3.28
CA ASN A 87 -28.53 -30.28 -2.03
C ASN A 87 -28.43 -28.74 -1.91
N PRO A 88 -29.55 -28.04 -1.67
CA PRO A 88 -29.57 -26.58 -1.59
C PRO A 88 -28.68 -26.08 -0.44
N PRO A 89 -27.87 -25.02 -0.66
CA PRO A 89 -27.08 -24.40 0.40
C PRO A 89 -27.97 -23.86 1.51
N VAL A 90 -27.42 -23.78 2.72
CA VAL A 90 -28.12 -23.17 3.87
C VAL A 90 -28.26 -21.68 3.62
N THR A 91 -29.49 -21.19 3.52
CA THR A 91 -29.75 -19.77 3.25
C THR A 91 -30.16 -19.03 4.52
N PHE A 92 -29.38 -18.02 4.89
CA PHE A 92 -29.68 -17.08 5.96
C PHE A 92 -30.34 -15.82 5.40
N GLU A 93 -31.45 -15.43 5.99
CA GLU A 93 -32.14 -14.19 5.69
C GLU A 93 -31.89 -13.22 6.85
N ALA A 94 -31.09 -12.19 6.62
CA ALA A 94 -30.65 -11.25 7.65
C ALA A 94 -31.26 -9.86 7.43
N SER A 95 -32.04 -9.39 8.39
CA SER A 95 -32.55 -8.01 8.41
C SER A 95 -31.48 -7.07 8.95
N VAL A 96 -31.24 -5.95 8.24
CA VAL A 96 -30.31 -4.88 8.64
C VAL A 96 -31.02 -3.63 9.17
N ASN A 97 -32.30 -3.73 9.52
CA ASN A 97 -33.11 -2.57 9.94
C ASN A 97 -32.61 -1.90 11.24
N LEU A 98 -31.84 -2.63 12.04
CA LEU A 98 -31.33 -2.17 13.33
C LEU A 98 -29.94 -1.53 13.22
N VAL A 99 -29.22 -1.77 12.13
CA VAL A 99 -27.78 -1.50 12.01
C VAL A 99 -27.47 -1.12 10.55
N GLN A 100 -26.87 0.04 10.34
CA GLN A 100 -26.42 0.42 9.00
C GLN A 100 -25.12 -0.29 8.66
N ILE A 101 -25.06 -0.88 7.45
CA ILE A 101 -23.83 -1.44 6.90
C ILE A 101 -23.18 -0.34 6.04
N PRO A 102 -22.18 0.38 6.55
CA PRO A 102 -21.42 1.33 5.73
C PRO A 102 -20.84 0.64 4.50
N GLN A 103 -20.81 1.39 3.39
CA GLN A 103 -20.24 0.97 2.10
C GLN A 103 -20.95 -0.24 1.48
N ALA A 104 -22.26 -0.35 1.69
CA ALA A 104 -23.10 -1.36 1.05
C ALA A 104 -22.99 -1.31 -0.49
N GLU A 105 -22.76 -0.13 -1.09
CA GLU A 105 -22.49 -0.02 -2.53
C GLU A 105 -21.26 -0.83 -2.97
N ALA A 106 -20.21 -0.91 -2.14
CA ALA A 106 -19.00 -1.64 -2.48
C ALA A 106 -19.23 -3.16 -2.54
N LEU A 107 -20.22 -3.67 -1.77
CA LEU A 107 -20.65 -5.06 -1.83
C LEU A 107 -21.53 -5.33 -3.05
N LEU A 108 -22.47 -4.42 -3.35
CA LEU A 108 -23.36 -4.55 -4.50
C LEU A 108 -22.62 -4.52 -5.84
N HIS A 109 -21.61 -3.65 -5.96
CA HIS A 109 -20.86 -3.48 -7.21
C HIS A 109 -19.59 -4.34 -7.26
N ALA A 110 -19.38 -5.27 -6.34
CA ALA A 110 -18.17 -6.08 -6.29
C ALA A 110 -17.97 -6.89 -7.59
N ASP A 111 -19.00 -7.62 -8.02
CA ASP A 111 -18.95 -8.43 -9.25
C ASP A 111 -18.73 -7.57 -10.50
N CYS A 112 -19.44 -6.44 -10.60
CA CYS A 112 -19.28 -5.49 -11.71
C CYS A 112 -17.87 -4.89 -11.77
N ASN A 113 -17.24 -4.68 -10.61
CA ASN A 113 -15.87 -4.16 -10.50
C ASN A 113 -14.81 -5.26 -10.60
N GLY A 114 -15.19 -6.50 -10.88
CA GLY A 114 -14.27 -7.64 -10.95
C GLY A 114 -13.58 -7.94 -9.62
N LYS A 115 -14.21 -7.58 -8.49
CA LYS A 115 -13.70 -7.83 -7.14
C LYS A 115 -14.29 -9.14 -6.61
N GLU A 116 -13.42 -10.00 -6.10
CA GLU A 116 -13.83 -11.17 -5.34
C GLU A 116 -14.30 -10.77 -3.93
N VAL A 117 -15.39 -11.39 -3.46
CA VAL A 117 -15.95 -11.24 -2.11
C VAL A 117 -15.82 -12.57 -1.38
N THR A 118 -15.13 -12.57 -0.24
CA THR A 118 -15.07 -13.72 0.66
C THR A 118 -16.08 -13.55 1.78
N CYS A 119 -16.83 -14.61 2.08
CA CYS A 119 -17.82 -14.62 3.15
C CYS A 119 -17.75 -15.93 3.95
N GLU A 120 -17.62 -15.82 5.27
CA GLU A 120 -17.59 -16.94 6.21
C GLU A 120 -18.61 -16.71 7.33
N ILE A 121 -19.46 -17.70 7.60
CA ILE A 121 -20.46 -17.70 8.67
C ILE A 121 -20.01 -18.74 9.70
N SER A 122 -20.01 -18.36 10.98
CA SER A 122 -19.67 -19.25 12.10
C SER A 122 -20.71 -19.13 13.21
N HIS A 123 -20.88 -20.19 13.99
CA HIS A 123 -21.68 -20.11 15.22
C HIS A 123 -21.04 -19.12 16.22
N TYR A 124 -21.86 -18.27 16.81
CA TYR A 124 -21.46 -17.34 17.86
C TYR A 124 -21.99 -17.82 19.21
N PHE A 125 -21.11 -18.28 20.08
CA PHE A 125 -21.52 -18.87 21.35
C PHE A 125 -21.57 -17.83 22.45
N LEU A 126 -22.79 -17.52 22.92
CA LEU A 126 -23.01 -16.78 24.15
C LEU A 126 -23.23 -17.74 25.33
N GLN A 127 -22.75 -17.35 26.52
CA GLN A 127 -22.92 -18.14 27.75
C GLN A 127 -24.39 -18.24 28.24
N ALA A 128 -25.37 -17.67 27.52
CA ALA A 128 -26.75 -17.52 27.98
C ALA A 128 -27.83 -18.17 27.08
N THR A 129 -28.41 -19.26 27.61
CA THR A 129 -29.74 -19.86 27.36
C THR A 129 -30.16 -20.37 25.96
N VAL A 130 -30.90 -21.47 26.01
CA VAL A 130 -31.05 -22.57 25.04
C VAL A 130 -32.04 -22.31 23.87
N LYS A 131 -32.60 -21.10 23.71
CA LYS A 131 -33.72 -20.87 22.76
C LYS A 131 -33.40 -20.04 21.52
N ALA A 132 -32.30 -19.29 21.50
CA ALA A 132 -31.89 -18.51 20.34
C ALA A 132 -30.48 -18.96 19.91
N ALA A 133 -30.21 -18.89 18.61
CA ALA A 133 -28.87 -19.08 18.07
C ALA A 133 -28.32 -17.74 17.58
N TRP A 134 -27.01 -17.61 17.71
CA TRP A 134 -26.26 -16.47 17.20
C TRP A 134 -25.21 -16.96 16.22
N PHE A 135 -24.94 -16.12 15.23
CA PHE A 135 -23.96 -16.35 14.19
C PHE A 135 -23.11 -15.11 14.02
N ILE A 136 -21.87 -15.30 13.62
CA ILE A 136 -20.99 -14.21 13.20
C ILE A 136 -20.60 -14.44 11.75
N THR A 137 -20.74 -13.39 10.94
CA THR A 137 -20.37 -13.39 9.54
C THR A 137 -19.22 -12.43 9.32
N ASN A 138 -18.17 -12.89 8.66
CA ASN A 138 -17.07 -12.05 8.20
C ASN A 138 -17.14 -11.95 6.67
N VAL A 139 -17.23 -10.73 6.16
CA VAL A 139 -17.26 -10.40 4.74
C VAL A 139 -16.03 -9.57 4.42
N GLN A 140 -15.32 -9.90 3.35
CA GLN A 140 -14.16 -9.13 2.91
C GLN A 140 -14.15 -8.98 1.39
N VAL A 141 -14.01 -7.73 0.94
CA VAL A 141 -13.86 -7.40 -0.47
C VAL A 141 -12.37 -7.32 -0.82
N SER A 142 -11.97 -8.03 -1.87
CA SER A 142 -10.59 -8.04 -2.39
C SER A 142 -10.14 -6.66 -2.91
N GLY A 143 -8.82 -6.50 -3.11
CA GLY A 143 -8.25 -5.30 -3.73
C GLY A 143 -8.37 -4.02 -2.88
N GLY A 144 -8.23 -4.13 -1.56
CA GLY A 144 -8.36 -2.98 -0.64
C GLY A 144 -9.79 -2.50 -0.44
N GLY A 145 -10.79 -3.34 -0.76
CA GLY A 145 -12.18 -3.08 -0.42
C GLY A 145 -12.47 -3.25 1.08
N PRO A 146 -13.69 -2.92 1.51
CA PRO A 146 -14.05 -2.97 2.92
C PRO A 146 -14.09 -4.40 3.45
N SER A 147 -13.92 -4.52 4.76
CA SER A 147 -14.15 -5.77 5.48
C SER A 147 -15.04 -5.51 6.70
N VAL A 148 -16.01 -6.39 6.87
CA VAL A 148 -17.18 -6.22 7.74
C VAL A 148 -17.42 -7.50 8.52
N SER A 149 -17.55 -7.38 9.84
CA SER A 149 -17.94 -8.45 10.76
C SER A 149 -19.33 -8.14 11.31
N MET A 150 -20.27 -9.07 11.19
CA MET A 150 -21.67 -8.91 11.61
C MET A 150 -22.09 -10.01 12.57
N VAL A 151 -22.69 -9.65 13.70
CA VAL A 151 -23.32 -10.58 14.63
C VAL A 151 -24.82 -10.62 14.35
N MET A 152 -25.30 -11.80 14.01
CA MET A 152 -26.68 -12.09 13.65
C MET A 152 -27.32 -12.95 14.73
N LYS A 153 -28.60 -12.71 15.01
CA LYS A 153 -29.38 -13.46 16.01
C LYS A 153 -30.67 -13.98 15.39
N THR A 154 -31.03 -15.22 15.71
CA THR A 154 -32.32 -15.77 15.32
C THR A 154 -33.45 -15.21 16.19
N PRO A 155 -34.62 -14.87 15.64
CA PRO A 155 -35.80 -14.47 16.40
C PRO A 155 -36.16 -15.53 17.47
N ARG A 156 -36.63 -15.08 18.64
CA ARG A 156 -37.03 -15.98 19.76
C ARG A 156 -38.40 -16.63 19.52
N ASP A 157 -39.27 -15.98 18.76
CA ASP A 157 -40.66 -16.38 18.57
C ASP A 157 -40.81 -17.09 17.22
N ALA A 158 -40.42 -18.35 17.17
CA ALA A 158 -40.98 -19.23 16.16
C ALA A 158 -42.41 -19.56 16.60
N GLU A 159 -43.41 -19.25 15.77
CA GLU A 159 -44.77 -19.72 16.00
C GLU A 159 -44.75 -21.24 16.25
N ASN A 160 -45.55 -21.71 17.22
CA ASN A 160 -45.71 -23.13 17.50
C ASN A 160 -46.16 -23.85 16.20
N GLY A 161 -45.22 -24.51 15.50
CA GLY A 161 -45.46 -25.14 14.19
C GLY A 161 -44.44 -24.83 13.09
N ALA A 162 -43.44 -23.96 13.33
CA ALA A 162 -42.40 -23.69 12.34
C ALA A 162 -41.58 -24.93 11.97
N VAL A 163 -41.33 -25.14 10.66
CA VAL A 163 -40.46 -26.21 10.17
C VAL A 163 -39.03 -25.92 10.59
N LEU A 164 -38.35 -26.90 11.18
CA LEU A 164 -36.95 -26.76 11.60
C LEU A 164 -35.99 -27.14 10.46
N HIS A 165 -34.89 -26.40 10.34
CA HIS A 165 -33.79 -26.74 9.44
C HIS A 165 -33.17 -28.08 9.86
N PRO A 166 -32.99 -29.05 8.95
CA PRO A 166 -32.62 -30.42 9.29
C PRO A 166 -31.25 -30.52 9.99
N THR A 167 -30.30 -29.65 9.63
CA THR A 167 -28.94 -29.67 10.20
C THR A 167 -28.79 -28.72 11.39
N LEU A 168 -29.51 -27.60 11.40
CA LEU A 168 -29.30 -26.52 12.38
C LEU A 168 -30.32 -26.57 13.52
N ASN A 169 -31.42 -27.30 13.36
CA ASN A 169 -32.54 -27.33 14.29
C ASN A 169 -33.09 -25.92 14.62
N LEU A 170 -33.09 -25.03 13.62
CA LEU A 170 -33.57 -23.65 13.72
C LEU A 170 -34.86 -23.47 12.92
N PRO A 171 -35.78 -22.60 13.38
CA PRO A 171 -37.03 -22.33 12.67
C PRO A 171 -36.75 -21.71 11.29
N LEU A 172 -37.45 -22.20 10.27
CA LEU A 172 -37.40 -21.68 8.91
C LEU A 172 -38.56 -20.73 8.63
N SER A 173 -38.31 -19.73 7.79
CA SER A 173 -39.33 -18.88 7.21
C SER A 173 -40.21 -19.70 6.23
N PRO A 174 -41.38 -19.19 5.81
CA PRO A 174 -42.23 -19.83 4.80
C PRO A 174 -41.51 -20.12 3.47
N HIS A 175 -40.41 -19.41 3.21
CA HIS A 175 -39.56 -19.56 2.03
C HIS A 175 -38.39 -20.53 2.25
N GLY A 176 -38.31 -21.21 3.39
CA GLY A 176 -37.25 -22.18 3.70
C GLY A 176 -35.91 -21.55 4.08
N MET A 177 -35.88 -20.27 4.48
CA MET A 177 -34.66 -19.57 4.89
C MET A 177 -34.57 -19.45 6.41
N VAL A 178 -33.37 -19.35 6.97
CA VAL A 178 -33.16 -19.13 8.41
C VAL A 178 -33.27 -17.62 8.69
N PRO A 179 -34.35 -17.13 9.34
CA PRO A 179 -34.51 -15.72 9.62
C PRO A 179 -33.56 -15.28 10.74
N THR A 180 -32.90 -14.15 10.53
CA THR A 180 -31.94 -13.55 11.44
C THR A 180 -32.03 -12.03 11.41
N ALA A 181 -31.58 -11.38 12.48
CA ALA A 181 -31.44 -9.94 12.56
C ALA A 181 -30.00 -9.59 12.94
N VAL A 182 -29.39 -8.62 12.24
CA VAL A 182 -28.07 -8.10 12.57
C VAL A 182 -28.20 -7.18 13.79
N GLU A 183 -27.49 -7.49 14.88
CA GLU A 183 -27.53 -6.70 16.11
C GLU A 183 -26.22 -5.92 16.39
N LEU A 184 -25.09 -6.35 15.84
CA LEU A 184 -23.80 -5.65 15.92
C LEU A 184 -23.07 -5.78 14.59
N GLN A 185 -22.42 -4.70 14.18
CA GLN A 185 -21.56 -4.69 13.02
C GLN A 185 -20.29 -3.89 13.30
N VAL A 186 -19.16 -4.37 12.79
CA VAL A 186 -17.84 -3.71 12.90
C VAL A 186 -17.19 -3.73 11.52
N THR A 187 -16.61 -2.61 11.07
CA THR A 187 -15.97 -2.50 9.75
C THR A 187 -14.61 -1.85 9.78
N THR A 188 -13.85 -2.16 8.73
CA THR A 188 -12.76 -1.32 8.28
C THR A 188 -12.90 -1.06 6.78
N GLN A 189 -12.68 0.19 6.38
CA GLN A 189 -12.63 0.57 4.95
C GLN A 189 -11.30 0.18 4.32
N THR A 190 -10.25 0.04 5.14
CA THR A 190 -8.86 -0.11 4.70
C THR A 190 -8.21 -1.28 5.44
N PRO A 191 -8.48 -2.54 5.03
CA PRO A 191 -7.96 -3.73 5.70
C PRO A 191 -6.43 -3.88 5.56
N SER A 192 -5.81 -3.16 4.62
CA SER A 192 -4.36 -3.13 4.44
C SER A 192 -3.89 -1.73 4.05
N LEU A 193 -2.87 -1.21 4.74
CA LEU A 193 -2.36 0.15 4.59
C LEU A 193 -0.83 0.15 4.49
N ASN A 194 -0.29 1.06 3.66
CA ASN A 194 1.15 1.30 3.54
C ASN A 194 1.45 2.74 3.97
N PHE A 195 2.34 2.90 4.94
CA PHE A 195 2.76 4.22 5.43
C PHE A 195 4.28 4.36 5.48
N LEU A 196 4.76 5.59 5.31
CA LEU A 196 6.19 5.88 5.44
C LEU A 196 6.62 5.92 6.90
N LEU A 197 7.85 5.49 7.17
CA LEU A 197 8.50 5.61 8.47
C LEU A 197 8.46 7.07 8.95
N GLY A 198 8.02 7.29 10.19
CA GLY A 198 7.89 8.61 10.81
C GLY A 198 6.61 9.38 10.44
N SER A 199 5.78 8.88 9.54
CA SER A 199 4.46 9.46 9.25
C SER A 199 3.44 9.13 10.35
N SER A 200 2.22 9.66 10.24
CA SER A 200 1.10 9.32 11.11
C SER A 200 0.08 8.48 10.33
N ALA A 201 -0.38 7.38 10.93
CA ALA A 201 -1.43 6.53 10.37
C ALA A 201 -2.75 6.71 11.12
N SER A 202 -3.86 6.59 10.39
CA SER A 202 -5.20 6.41 10.95
C SER A 202 -5.75 5.07 10.49
N LEU A 203 -6.04 4.19 11.44
CA LEU A 203 -6.57 2.85 11.21
C LEU A 203 -8.08 2.90 11.39
N HIS A 204 -8.84 2.85 10.29
CA HIS A 204 -10.28 2.98 10.35
C HIS A 204 -10.94 1.77 11.03
N CYS A 205 -11.74 2.01 12.05
CA CYS A 205 -12.62 1.00 12.64
C CYS A 205 -13.97 1.61 12.98
N GLY A 206 -15.01 1.29 12.20
CA GLY A 206 -16.37 1.74 12.45
C GLY A 206 -17.20 0.63 13.08
N PHE A 207 -18.24 0.97 13.84
CA PHE A 207 -19.20 -0.01 14.34
C PHE A 207 -20.60 0.60 14.46
N SER A 208 -21.61 -0.26 14.36
CA SER A 208 -23.00 0.09 14.58
C SER A 208 -23.69 -1.01 15.39
N MET A 209 -24.61 -0.62 16.27
CA MET A 209 -25.23 -1.51 17.26
C MET A 209 -26.74 -1.32 17.28
N ALA A 210 -27.47 -2.41 17.45
CA ALA A 210 -28.91 -2.38 17.64
C ALA A 210 -29.29 -1.61 18.92
N PRO A 211 -30.46 -0.96 18.93
CA PRO A 211 -30.99 -0.29 20.12
C PRO A 211 -31.05 -1.24 21.34
N GLY A 212 -30.60 -0.77 22.50
CA GLY A 212 -30.57 -1.53 23.74
C GLY A 212 -29.23 -2.24 24.02
N LEU A 213 -28.31 -2.28 23.06
CA LEU A 213 -26.92 -2.65 23.32
C LEU A 213 -26.15 -1.45 23.87
N GLU A 214 -25.27 -1.73 24.83
CA GLU A 214 -24.43 -0.71 25.45
C GLU A 214 -22.96 -0.99 25.13
N LEU A 215 -22.24 0.01 24.60
CA LEU A 215 -20.79 -0.09 24.42
C LEU A 215 -20.10 -0.15 25.79
N THR A 216 -19.35 -1.23 26.04
CA THR A 216 -18.63 -1.47 27.30
C THR A 216 -17.14 -1.18 27.16
N GLY A 217 -16.55 -1.46 25.99
CA GLY A 217 -15.13 -1.17 25.74
C GLY A 217 -14.69 -1.31 24.29
N VAL A 218 -13.57 -0.65 23.99
CA VAL A 218 -12.84 -0.74 22.73
C VAL A 218 -11.39 -1.06 23.03
N GLU A 219 -10.84 -2.08 22.39
CA GLU A 219 -9.43 -2.44 22.50
C GLU A 219 -8.77 -2.50 21.14
N TRP A 220 -7.56 -1.94 21.06
CA TRP A 220 -6.67 -2.11 19.93
C TRP A 220 -5.46 -2.92 20.35
N ARG A 221 -5.18 -3.99 19.60
CA ARG A 221 -4.06 -4.88 19.84
C ARG A 221 -3.20 -5.01 18.59
N LEU A 222 -1.89 -5.00 18.74
CA LEU A 222 -0.93 -5.27 17.68
C LEU A 222 -0.45 -6.71 17.80
N ARG A 223 -0.49 -7.45 16.70
CA ARG A 223 0.10 -8.78 16.58
C ARG A 223 1.16 -8.77 15.50
N HIS A 224 2.40 -9.08 15.88
CA HIS A 224 3.52 -9.12 14.93
C HIS A 224 4.49 -10.24 15.32
N LYS A 225 4.81 -11.12 14.35
CA LYS A 225 5.76 -12.25 14.52
C LYS A 225 5.51 -13.11 15.77
N GLY A 226 4.23 -13.34 16.10
CA GLY A 226 3.82 -14.18 17.23
C GLY A 226 3.77 -13.47 18.60
N ASN A 227 4.19 -12.21 18.70
CA ASN A 227 3.98 -11.39 19.89
C ASN A 227 2.68 -10.57 19.74
N GLY A 228 1.96 -10.37 20.85
CA GLY A 228 0.71 -9.62 20.91
C GLY A 228 0.75 -8.58 22.01
N GLU A 229 0.59 -7.31 21.67
CA GLU A 229 0.68 -6.19 22.61
C GLU A 229 -0.62 -5.36 22.57
N LEU A 230 -1.04 -4.86 23.73
CA LEU A 230 -2.12 -3.87 23.81
C LEU A 230 -1.57 -2.54 23.33
N VAL A 231 -2.29 -1.87 22.43
CA VAL A 231 -1.91 -0.56 21.86
C VAL A 231 -2.73 0.54 22.51
N TYR A 232 -4.05 0.35 22.57
CA TYR A 232 -5.00 1.30 23.15
C TYR A 232 -6.16 0.54 23.80
N SER A 233 -6.64 1.03 24.93
CA SER A 233 -7.84 0.53 25.60
C SER A 233 -8.72 1.69 26.03
N TRP A 234 -10.00 1.58 25.71
CA TRP A 234 -11.03 2.53 26.07
C TRP A 234 -12.16 1.79 26.78
N THR A 235 -12.58 2.36 27.91
CA THR A 235 -13.80 1.99 28.63
C THR A 235 -14.50 3.27 29.05
N ARG A 236 -15.75 3.19 29.52
CA ARG A 236 -16.46 4.36 30.06
C ARG A 236 -15.75 4.99 31.27
N ALA A 237 -14.99 4.20 32.02
CA ALA A 237 -14.31 4.65 33.24
C ALA A 237 -12.87 5.12 32.98
N GLN A 238 -12.16 4.47 32.07
CA GLN A 238 -10.72 4.65 31.90
C GLN A 238 -10.31 4.61 30.42
N ARG A 239 -9.34 5.46 30.07
CA ARG A 239 -8.67 5.47 28.77
C ARG A 239 -7.19 5.23 28.99
N GLN A 240 -6.60 4.31 28.24
CA GLN A 240 -5.20 3.95 28.37
C GLN A 240 -4.56 3.74 27.00
N ALA A 241 -3.66 4.65 26.63
CA ALA A 241 -2.75 4.46 25.51
C ALA A 241 -1.49 3.75 26.04
N LYS A 242 -1.23 2.54 25.52
CA LYS A 242 0.00 1.80 25.85
C LYS A 242 1.12 2.13 24.88
N ARG A 243 0.78 2.35 23.60
CA ARG A 243 1.65 2.99 22.62
C ARG A 243 1.61 4.50 22.83
N GLU A 244 2.77 5.12 23.06
CA GLU A 244 2.85 6.56 23.27
C GLU A 244 2.29 7.34 22.09
N GLY A 245 1.47 8.36 22.37
CA GLY A 245 0.85 9.20 21.35
C GLY A 245 -0.33 8.57 20.60
N ALA A 246 -0.66 7.29 20.85
CA ALA A 246 -1.84 6.67 20.25
C ALA A 246 -3.13 7.32 20.78
N THR A 247 -4.02 7.74 19.89
CA THR A 247 -5.25 8.45 20.25
C THR A 247 -6.48 7.88 19.54
N LEU A 248 -7.63 8.04 20.20
CA LEU A 248 -8.96 7.69 19.71
C LEU A 248 -9.93 8.77 20.17
N GLU A 249 -10.77 9.27 19.27
CA GLU A 249 -11.69 10.37 19.54
C GLU A 249 -12.97 9.88 20.23
N SER A 250 -13.12 10.18 21.52
CA SER A 250 -14.25 9.66 22.32
C SER A 250 -15.62 10.22 21.89
N GLU A 251 -15.68 11.42 21.33
CA GLU A 251 -16.95 12.00 20.86
C GLU A 251 -17.45 11.28 19.61
N GLN A 252 -16.58 11.07 18.62
CA GLN A 252 -16.91 10.33 17.40
C GLN A 252 -17.24 8.86 17.70
N LEU A 253 -16.52 8.25 18.66
CA LEU A 253 -16.81 6.89 19.13
C LEU A 253 -18.25 6.73 19.65
N LEU A 254 -18.71 7.67 20.46
CA LEU A 254 -20.03 7.55 21.13
C LEU A 254 -21.19 8.01 20.24
N VAL A 255 -20.96 8.98 19.34
CA VAL A 255 -22.02 9.55 18.50
C VAL A 255 -22.09 8.88 17.13
N ALA A 256 -20.94 8.68 16.47
CA ALA A 256 -20.85 8.16 15.12
C ALA A 256 -20.49 6.66 15.05
N GLY A 257 -20.11 6.05 16.19
CA GLY A 257 -19.62 4.68 16.20
C GLY A 257 -18.22 4.56 15.58
N ASP A 258 -17.38 5.59 15.70
CA ASP A 258 -16.03 5.59 15.14
C ASP A 258 -14.97 5.25 16.20
N ALA A 259 -14.40 4.05 16.08
CA ALA A 259 -13.34 3.52 16.92
C ALA A 259 -11.94 3.61 16.26
N SER A 260 -11.77 4.49 15.27
CA SER A 260 -10.52 4.65 14.52
C SER A 260 -9.35 5.05 15.42
N LEU A 261 -8.20 4.42 15.19
CA LEU A 261 -6.97 4.62 15.96
C LEU A 261 -5.99 5.48 15.18
N THR A 262 -5.54 6.57 15.79
CA THR A 262 -4.46 7.40 15.23
C THR A 262 -3.13 7.07 15.90
N LEU A 263 -2.11 6.79 15.07
CA LEU A 263 -0.75 6.46 15.49
C LEU A 263 0.24 7.49 14.91
N PRO A 264 0.84 8.36 15.73
CA PRO A 264 1.84 9.31 15.27
C PRO A 264 3.24 8.70 15.21
N SER A 265 4.09 9.27 14.35
CA SER A 265 5.53 8.98 14.29
C SER A 265 5.83 7.47 14.21
N LEU A 266 5.35 6.83 13.15
CA LEU A 266 5.47 5.39 12.96
C LEU A 266 6.91 4.90 12.97
N THR A 267 7.14 3.78 13.64
CA THR A 267 8.41 3.06 13.69
C THR A 267 8.24 1.66 13.10
N LEU A 268 9.34 0.95 12.81
CA LEU A 268 9.27 -0.43 12.33
C LEU A 268 8.69 -1.41 13.37
N LYS A 269 8.61 -1.01 14.65
CA LYS A 269 7.94 -1.81 15.69
C LYS A 269 6.42 -1.75 15.60
N ASP A 270 5.89 -0.71 14.97
CA ASP A 270 4.46 -0.53 14.75
C ASP A 270 3.96 -1.32 13.53
N GLU A 271 4.86 -1.93 12.74
CA GLU A 271 4.45 -2.80 11.65
C GLU A 271 3.80 -4.09 12.17
N GLY A 272 2.67 -4.47 11.58
CA GLY A 272 2.02 -5.73 11.89
C GLY A 272 0.52 -5.71 11.71
N THR A 273 -0.13 -6.69 12.34
CA THR A 273 -1.56 -6.92 12.24
C THR A 273 -2.26 -6.28 13.44
N TYR A 274 -2.97 -5.19 13.20
CA TYR A 274 -3.80 -4.53 14.21
C TYR A 274 -5.18 -5.18 14.28
N ILE A 275 -5.69 -5.31 15.50
CA ILE A 275 -7.00 -5.90 15.79
C ILE A 275 -7.79 -4.85 16.56
N CYS A 276 -8.82 -4.32 15.93
CA CYS A 276 -9.84 -3.51 16.58
C CYS A 276 -10.90 -4.44 17.18
N GLN A 277 -11.15 -4.32 18.48
CA GLN A 277 -12.12 -5.15 19.17
C GLN A 277 -13.16 -4.26 19.85
N ILE A 278 -14.42 -4.44 19.45
CA ILE A 278 -15.57 -3.73 19.99
C ILE A 278 -16.29 -4.68 20.93
N THR A 279 -16.48 -4.23 22.18
CA THR A 279 -17.17 -5.00 23.22
C THR A 279 -18.41 -4.23 23.65
N THR A 280 -19.56 -4.89 23.57
CA THR A 280 -20.86 -4.39 24.00
C THR A 280 -21.32 -5.12 25.26
N SER A 281 -22.55 -4.88 25.71
CA SER A 281 -23.15 -5.56 26.84
C SER A 281 -23.40 -7.05 26.59
N LEU A 282 -23.55 -7.46 25.32
CA LEU A 282 -23.84 -8.85 24.94
C LEU A 282 -22.78 -9.45 24.01
N TYR A 283 -22.19 -8.64 23.12
CA TYR A 283 -21.40 -9.13 22.00
C TYR A 283 -20.00 -8.56 22.00
N GLN A 284 -19.08 -9.32 21.44
CA GLN A 284 -17.74 -8.91 21.10
C GLN A 284 -17.47 -9.28 19.64
N ALA A 285 -17.10 -8.28 18.86
CA ALA A 285 -16.73 -8.44 17.46
C ALA A 285 -15.40 -7.73 17.19
N GLN A 286 -14.66 -8.22 16.21
CA GLN A 286 -13.32 -7.71 15.91
C GLN A 286 -13.13 -7.51 14.42
N GLN A 287 -12.23 -6.59 14.08
CA GLN A 287 -11.78 -6.35 12.74
C GLN A 287 -10.26 -6.27 12.68
N ILE A 288 -9.69 -6.81 11.59
CA ILE A 288 -8.25 -6.94 11.39
C ILE A 288 -7.81 -5.96 10.31
N ILE A 289 -6.72 -5.25 10.60
CA ILE A 289 -6.09 -4.27 9.70
C ILE A 289 -4.59 -4.54 9.65
N GLN A 290 -4.06 -4.75 8.46
CA GLN A 290 -2.63 -4.94 8.23
C GLN A 290 -1.95 -3.59 7.98
N LEU A 291 -1.00 -3.21 8.84
CA LEU A 291 -0.19 -2.01 8.69
C LEU A 291 1.22 -2.38 8.22
N HIS A 292 1.60 -1.88 7.05
CA HIS A 292 2.94 -1.99 6.50
C HIS A 292 3.67 -0.65 6.62
N VAL A 293 4.90 -0.69 7.11
CA VAL A 293 5.76 0.49 7.21
C VAL A 293 6.85 0.40 6.15
N GLN A 294 7.10 1.50 5.46
CA GLN A 294 8.08 1.58 4.39
C GLN A 294 9.09 2.70 4.65
N ALA A 295 10.34 2.50 4.27
CA ALA A 295 11.38 3.51 4.30
C ALA A 295 12.04 3.63 2.93
N SER A 296 12.07 4.84 2.38
CA SER A 296 12.63 5.08 1.05
C SER A 296 14.16 5.12 1.06
N PRO A 297 14.83 4.42 0.12
CA PRO A 297 16.28 4.40 0.04
C PRO A 297 16.85 5.78 -0.26
N LYS A 298 18.02 6.07 0.30
CA LYS A 298 18.90 7.15 -0.14
C LYS A 298 20.04 6.54 -0.95
N VAL A 299 20.26 7.06 -2.15
CA VAL A 299 21.25 6.54 -3.10
C VAL A 299 22.37 7.55 -3.28
N GLN A 300 23.62 7.11 -3.11
CA GLN A 300 24.81 7.91 -3.34
C GLN A 300 25.83 7.12 -4.15
N LEU A 301 26.37 7.74 -5.19
CA LEU A 301 27.35 7.13 -6.07
C LEU A 301 28.74 7.72 -5.80
N SER A 302 29.73 6.86 -5.59
CA SER A 302 31.13 7.25 -5.31
C SER A 302 32.11 6.41 -6.12
N LEU A 303 33.27 6.99 -6.43
CA LEU A 303 34.37 6.33 -7.15
C LEU A 303 35.51 6.04 -6.17
N GLU A 304 35.87 4.77 -6.01
CA GLU A 304 36.91 4.34 -5.05
C GLU A 304 38.31 4.53 -5.64
N ASN A 305 38.56 3.96 -6.83
CA ASN A 305 39.84 4.03 -7.52
C ASN A 305 39.71 4.86 -8.79
N LYS A 306 40.52 5.92 -8.92
CA LYS A 306 40.64 6.74 -10.15
C LYS A 306 41.58 6.11 -11.19
N THR A 307 42.33 5.08 -10.80
CA THR A 307 43.24 4.33 -11.68
C THR A 307 42.56 3.04 -12.14
N PRO A 308 42.60 2.69 -13.44
CA PRO A 308 42.01 1.46 -13.94
C PRO A 308 42.64 0.20 -13.32
N PRO A 309 41.86 -0.84 -12.99
CA PRO A 309 40.40 -0.90 -13.07
C PRO A 309 39.74 -0.05 -11.96
N ALA A 310 38.87 0.88 -12.38
CA ALA A 310 38.16 1.77 -11.49
C ALA A 310 36.90 1.08 -10.96
N THR A 311 36.53 1.32 -9.71
CA THR A 311 35.34 0.72 -9.08
C THR A 311 34.38 1.81 -8.65
N LEU A 312 33.14 1.73 -9.15
CA LEU A 312 32.02 2.53 -8.67
C LEU A 312 31.32 1.81 -7.52
N ILE A 313 30.97 2.58 -6.51
CA ILE A 313 30.22 2.13 -5.35
C ILE A 313 28.90 2.90 -5.31
N CYS A 314 27.79 2.20 -5.51
CA CYS A 314 26.45 2.73 -5.29
C CYS A 314 26.02 2.37 -3.86
N ASN A 315 26.09 3.34 -2.95
CA ASN A 315 25.67 3.22 -1.57
C ASN A 315 24.16 3.46 -1.47
N ILE A 316 23.45 2.48 -0.93
CA ILE A 316 21.99 2.49 -0.80
C ILE A 316 21.68 2.32 0.68
N ALA A 317 21.11 3.34 1.30
CA ALA A 317 20.96 3.40 2.75
C ALA A 317 19.54 3.73 3.19
N GLY A 318 19.14 3.17 4.33
CA GLY A 318 17.94 3.53 5.08
C GLY A 318 16.62 3.03 4.49
N TYR A 319 16.62 1.90 3.78
CA TYR A 319 15.41 1.37 3.14
C TYR A 319 14.77 0.22 3.93
N TYR A 320 13.46 0.04 3.74
CA TYR A 320 12.69 -1.05 4.30
C TYR A 320 11.36 -1.16 3.52
N PRO A 321 10.85 -2.36 3.14
CA PRO A 321 11.33 -3.71 3.47
C PRO A 321 12.63 -4.12 2.76
N LEU A 322 13.03 -5.38 2.90
CA LEU A 322 14.30 -5.90 2.36
C LEU A 322 14.31 -5.97 0.82
N ASP A 323 13.15 -6.17 0.20
CA ASP A 323 13.03 -6.38 -1.24
C ASP A 323 13.33 -5.10 -2.02
N MET A 324 14.45 -5.10 -2.75
CA MET A 324 14.94 -3.99 -3.56
C MET A 324 15.71 -4.55 -4.76
N ALA A 325 15.65 -3.88 -5.90
CA ALA A 325 16.45 -4.24 -7.07
C ALA A 325 17.31 -3.07 -7.58
N VAL A 326 18.56 -3.40 -7.95
CA VAL A 326 19.55 -2.46 -8.49
C VAL A 326 19.89 -2.86 -9.91
N THR A 327 19.90 -1.88 -10.80
CA THR A 327 20.29 -2.03 -12.20
C THR A 327 21.36 -1.00 -12.53
N TRP A 328 22.35 -1.41 -13.32
CA TRP A 328 23.40 -0.52 -13.78
C TRP A 328 23.27 -0.29 -15.27
N THR A 329 23.44 0.95 -15.71
CA THR A 329 23.49 1.30 -17.13
C THR A 329 24.73 2.12 -17.45
N ARG A 330 25.29 1.91 -18.64
CA ARG A 330 26.40 2.67 -19.20
C ARG A 330 25.91 3.41 -20.44
N GLU A 331 26.28 4.68 -20.54
CA GLU A 331 25.96 5.55 -21.67
C GLU A 331 27.24 6.24 -22.14
N GLU A 332 27.61 6.00 -23.40
CA GLU A 332 28.71 6.72 -24.06
C GLU A 332 28.19 8.05 -24.66
N PRO A 333 29.05 9.07 -24.86
CA PRO A 333 28.62 10.33 -25.45
C PRO A 333 27.92 10.14 -26.80
N GLY A 334 26.64 10.53 -26.89
CA GLY A 334 25.82 10.37 -28.10
C GLY A 334 25.26 8.96 -28.35
N GLY A 335 25.49 8.01 -27.43
CA GLY A 335 24.91 6.67 -27.44
C GLY A 335 23.64 6.58 -26.60
N ALA A 336 22.96 5.43 -26.68
CA ALA A 336 21.85 5.10 -25.79
C ALA A 336 22.34 4.40 -24.51
N PRO A 337 21.61 4.49 -23.38
CA PRO A 337 21.94 3.73 -22.18
C PRO A 337 21.82 2.21 -22.41
N VAL A 338 22.89 1.48 -22.09
CA VAL A 338 22.97 0.01 -22.22
C VAL A 338 23.11 -0.62 -20.83
N PRO A 339 22.35 -1.67 -20.49
CA PRO A 339 22.48 -2.37 -19.21
C PRO A 339 23.85 -3.05 -19.06
N VAL A 340 24.43 -2.96 -17.87
CA VAL A 340 25.73 -3.57 -17.54
C VAL A 340 25.55 -4.66 -16.49
N SER A 341 26.20 -5.80 -16.72
CA SER A 341 26.23 -6.95 -15.81
C SER A 341 27.58 -7.06 -15.09
N GLY A 342 27.65 -7.88 -14.04
CA GLY A 342 28.89 -8.09 -13.27
C GLY A 342 29.02 -7.22 -12.02
N ALA A 343 27.93 -6.55 -11.61
CA ALA A 343 27.88 -5.89 -10.32
C ALA A 343 27.84 -6.92 -9.18
N SER A 344 28.52 -6.60 -8.08
CA SER A 344 28.47 -7.37 -6.83
C SER A 344 27.84 -6.54 -5.71
N PHE A 345 27.42 -7.19 -4.64
CA PHE A 345 26.80 -6.53 -3.48
C PHE A 345 27.64 -6.74 -2.22
N SER A 346 27.64 -5.74 -1.34
CA SER A 346 28.16 -5.90 0.02
C SER A 346 27.25 -6.81 0.85
N SER A 347 27.75 -7.22 2.03
CA SER A 347 26.86 -7.71 3.07
C SER A 347 25.81 -6.65 3.46
N LEU A 348 24.65 -7.14 3.89
CA LEU A 348 23.56 -6.32 4.38
C LEU A 348 23.93 -5.72 5.75
N ARG A 349 23.68 -4.42 5.92
CA ARG A 349 23.84 -3.70 7.18
C ARG A 349 22.48 -3.22 7.67
N GLN A 350 22.27 -3.23 8.97
CA GLN A 350 21.01 -2.76 9.57
C GLN A 350 21.29 -1.62 10.56
N SER A 351 20.47 -0.57 10.49
CA SER A 351 20.52 0.55 11.43
C SER A 351 19.84 0.19 12.76
N PRO A 352 20.09 0.94 13.85
CA PRO A 352 19.35 0.76 15.11
C PRO A 352 17.83 0.97 14.96
N ALA A 353 17.39 1.75 13.97
CA ALA A 353 15.99 1.94 13.64
C ALA A 353 15.39 0.74 12.86
N GLY A 354 16.22 -0.24 12.49
CA GLY A 354 15.85 -1.46 11.79
C GLY A 354 15.86 -1.38 10.26
N THR A 355 16.16 -0.21 9.68
CA THR A 355 16.28 -0.04 8.23
C THR A 355 17.56 -0.67 7.68
N TYR A 356 17.51 -1.13 6.43
CA TYR A 356 18.60 -1.79 5.75
C TYR A 356 19.48 -0.82 4.97
N SER A 357 20.73 -1.22 4.77
CA SER A 357 21.72 -0.53 3.93
C SER A 357 22.63 -1.55 3.25
N ILE A 358 22.92 -1.32 1.97
CA ILE A 358 23.77 -2.18 1.15
C ILE A 358 24.53 -1.33 0.14
N SER A 359 25.66 -1.83 -0.35
CA SER A 359 26.41 -1.17 -1.41
C SER A 359 26.51 -2.10 -2.61
N SER A 360 26.30 -1.58 -3.82
CA SER A 360 26.57 -2.29 -5.08
C SER A 360 27.88 -1.79 -5.68
N PHE A 361 28.75 -2.73 -6.06
CA PHE A 361 30.06 -2.45 -6.65
C PHE A 361 30.06 -2.82 -8.11
N LEU A 362 30.55 -1.92 -8.96
CA LEU A 362 30.72 -2.15 -10.38
C LEU A 362 32.13 -1.75 -10.79
N THR A 363 32.90 -2.70 -11.32
CA THR A 363 34.16 -2.39 -12.00
C THR A 363 33.84 -1.77 -13.35
N VAL A 364 34.42 -0.60 -13.62
CA VAL A 364 34.10 0.23 -14.79
C VAL A 364 35.33 0.55 -15.62
N GLU A 365 35.09 0.70 -16.92
CA GLU A 365 36.07 1.17 -17.89
C GLU A 365 35.60 2.49 -18.51
N PRO A 366 36.48 3.51 -18.63
CA PRO A 366 36.10 4.80 -19.19
C PRO A 366 35.81 4.76 -20.71
N GLY A 367 36.36 3.79 -21.44
CA GLY A 367 36.36 3.83 -22.91
C GLY A 367 37.18 5.02 -23.46
N PRO A 368 37.14 5.26 -24.79
CA PRO A 368 37.98 6.27 -25.43
C PRO A 368 37.53 7.72 -25.17
N ALA A 369 36.22 7.95 -25.02
CA ALA A 369 35.63 9.30 -24.85
C ALA A 369 35.10 9.56 -23.43
N GLY A 370 35.26 8.60 -22.51
CA GLY A 370 34.54 8.59 -21.23
C GLY A 370 33.15 7.97 -21.37
N ALA A 371 32.56 7.57 -20.26
CA ALA A 371 31.20 7.05 -20.20
C ALA A 371 30.49 7.46 -18.90
N THR A 372 29.18 7.68 -18.99
CA THR A 372 28.31 7.90 -17.84
C THR A 372 27.79 6.56 -17.34
N TYR A 373 27.98 6.28 -16.07
CA TYR A 373 27.42 5.12 -15.40
C TYR A 373 26.30 5.56 -14.48
N THR A 374 25.18 4.85 -14.52
CA THR A 374 24.00 5.12 -13.69
C THR A 374 23.63 3.89 -12.88
N CYS A 375 23.53 4.08 -11.56
CA CYS A 375 22.93 3.13 -10.64
C CYS A 375 21.44 3.48 -10.49
N GLN A 376 20.57 2.56 -10.88
CA GLN A 376 19.12 2.71 -10.77
C GLN A 376 18.58 1.73 -9.73
N VAL A 377 17.85 2.26 -8.74
CA VAL A 377 17.30 1.52 -7.59
C VAL A 377 15.77 1.54 -7.64
N THR A 378 15.17 0.35 -7.53
CA THR A 378 13.71 0.14 -7.45
C THR A 378 13.37 -0.45 -6.09
N HIS A 379 12.28 0.02 -5.48
CA HIS A 379 11.85 -0.38 -4.14
C HIS A 379 10.34 -0.08 -3.98
N SER A 380 9.62 -0.85 -3.16
CA SER A 380 8.16 -0.75 -3.02
C SER A 380 7.65 0.60 -2.51
N SER A 381 8.53 1.39 -1.88
CA SER A 381 8.21 2.74 -1.37
C SER A 381 8.41 3.85 -2.40
N LEU A 382 8.81 3.50 -3.62
CA LEU A 382 9.11 4.46 -4.69
C LEU A 382 8.12 4.29 -5.84
N GLU A 383 7.46 5.36 -6.24
CA GLU A 383 6.64 5.38 -7.47
C GLU A 383 7.52 5.32 -8.73
N GLN A 384 8.71 5.93 -8.68
CA GLN A 384 9.68 5.93 -9.75
C GLN A 384 11.07 5.52 -9.23
N PRO A 385 11.87 4.82 -10.05
CA PRO A 385 13.18 4.37 -9.62
C PRO A 385 14.13 5.54 -9.35
N LEU A 386 14.88 5.45 -8.26
CA LEU A 386 15.93 6.43 -7.96
C LEU A 386 17.16 6.17 -8.82
N ARG A 387 17.71 7.23 -9.42
CA ARG A 387 18.87 7.17 -10.31
C ARG A 387 19.99 8.04 -9.77
N ALA A 388 21.19 7.48 -9.67
CA ALA A 388 22.41 8.21 -9.38
C ALA A 388 23.43 7.95 -10.50
N SER A 389 23.98 9.01 -11.10
CA SER A 389 24.88 8.91 -12.25
C SER A 389 26.21 9.62 -12.00
N THR A 390 27.26 9.13 -12.65
CA THR A 390 28.59 9.77 -12.63
C THR A 390 29.33 9.50 -13.92
N GLN A 391 30.21 10.43 -14.31
CA GLN A 391 31.05 10.30 -15.49
C GLN A 391 32.42 9.74 -15.12
N VAL A 392 32.88 8.76 -15.88
CA VAL A 392 34.19 8.14 -15.73
C VAL A 392 35.01 8.51 -16.97
N SER A 393 36.01 9.36 -16.77
CA SER A 393 36.88 9.87 -17.83
C SER A 393 38.08 8.94 -18.06
N PRO A 394 38.62 8.86 -19.29
CA PRO A 394 39.85 8.12 -19.56
C PRO A 394 41.03 8.72 -18.78
N PRO A 395 42.03 7.90 -18.40
CA PRO A 395 43.22 8.41 -17.72
C PRO A 395 43.92 9.43 -18.62
N GLU A 396 44.30 10.58 -18.07
CA GLU A 396 45.09 11.58 -18.79
C GLU A 396 46.38 10.94 -19.29
N GLN A 397 46.48 10.77 -20.60
CA GLN A 397 47.73 10.37 -21.23
C GLN A 397 48.66 11.58 -21.12
N LYS A 398 49.52 11.60 -20.10
CA LYS A 398 50.62 12.57 -19.99
C LYS A 398 51.48 12.39 -21.23
N THR A 399 51.17 13.14 -22.27
CA THR A 399 51.84 13.07 -23.54
C THR A 399 53.27 13.50 -23.27
N ALA A 400 54.22 12.58 -23.46
CA ALA A 400 55.65 12.86 -23.43
C ALA A 400 56.08 13.86 -24.54
N PHE A 401 55.14 14.56 -25.16
CA PHE A 401 55.36 15.65 -26.09
C PHE A 401 56.32 16.69 -25.51
N GLY A 402 56.19 17.05 -24.23
CA GLY A 402 57.12 17.99 -23.59
C GLY A 402 58.57 17.48 -23.58
N VAL A 403 58.78 16.19 -23.32
CA VAL A 403 60.12 15.56 -23.28
C VAL A 403 60.67 15.35 -24.69
N LEU A 404 59.82 14.96 -25.65
CA LEU A 404 60.19 14.80 -27.05
C LEU A 404 60.50 16.14 -27.73
N PHE A 405 59.74 17.20 -27.42
CA PHE A 405 60.06 18.55 -27.90
C PHE A 405 61.35 19.08 -27.28
N ALA A 406 61.54 18.92 -25.97
CA ALA A 406 62.75 19.37 -25.29
C ALA A 406 64.00 18.65 -25.79
N SER A 407 63.92 17.33 -25.98
CA SER A 407 65.04 16.53 -26.53
C SER A 407 65.32 16.84 -28.00
N SER A 408 64.29 17.06 -28.82
CA SER A 408 64.44 17.49 -30.21
C SER A 408 65.08 18.88 -30.34
N LEU A 409 64.61 19.85 -29.55
CA LEU A 409 65.20 21.20 -29.48
C LEU A 409 66.66 21.16 -29.01
N PHE A 410 66.96 20.31 -28.02
CA PHE A 410 68.32 20.16 -27.52
C PHE A 410 69.26 19.56 -28.56
N LEU A 411 68.83 18.54 -29.31
CA LEU A 411 69.62 17.95 -30.41
C LEU A 411 69.85 18.96 -31.54
N LEU A 412 68.83 19.75 -31.91
CA LEU A 412 68.96 20.81 -32.91
C LEU A 412 69.97 21.88 -32.48
N ALA A 413 69.96 22.28 -31.21
CA ALA A 413 70.92 23.24 -30.67
C ALA A 413 72.36 22.69 -30.73
N LEU A 414 72.57 21.41 -30.38
CA LEU A 414 73.88 20.77 -30.48
C LEU A 414 74.38 20.68 -31.93
N LEU A 415 73.51 20.34 -32.88
CA LEU A 415 73.85 20.30 -34.31
C LEU A 415 74.21 21.70 -34.83
N PHE A 416 73.47 22.73 -34.44
CA PHE A 416 73.76 24.11 -34.82
C PHE A 416 75.11 24.59 -34.28
N LEU A 417 75.39 24.31 -33.00
CA LEU A 417 76.70 24.61 -32.39
C LEU A 417 77.84 23.83 -33.06
N GLY A 418 77.61 22.57 -33.44
CA GLY A 418 78.55 21.76 -34.21
C GLY A 418 78.83 22.34 -35.60
N PHE A 419 77.80 22.83 -36.30
CA PHE A 419 77.94 23.47 -37.61
C PHE A 419 78.70 24.81 -37.52
N GLN A 420 78.43 25.64 -36.51
CA GLN A 420 79.20 26.86 -36.28
C GLN A 420 80.68 26.57 -36.00
N ARG A 421 80.98 25.53 -35.20
CA ARG A 421 82.36 25.11 -34.96
C ARG A 421 83.06 24.66 -36.24
N ARG A 422 82.37 23.94 -37.14
CA ARG A 422 82.91 23.54 -38.45
C ARG A 422 83.16 24.72 -39.38
N GLN A 423 82.29 25.74 -39.36
CA GLN A 423 82.53 26.98 -40.13
C GLN A 423 83.73 27.78 -39.60
N ALA A 424 83.93 27.80 -38.28
CA ALA A 424 85.08 28.45 -37.64
C ALA A 424 86.43 27.73 -37.85
N THR A 425 86.41 26.47 -38.33
CA THR A 425 87.64 25.66 -38.59
C THR A 425 87.97 25.49 -40.08
N SER A 426 87.27 26.19 -40.99
CA SER A 426 87.66 26.19 -42.41
C SER A 426 88.92 27.07 -42.63
N PRO A 427 90.04 26.54 -43.14
CA PRO A 427 91.28 27.29 -43.28
C PRO A 427 91.24 28.16 -44.55
N ARG A 428 91.36 29.48 -44.40
CA ARG A 428 91.60 30.36 -45.56
C ARG A 428 93.10 30.35 -45.89
N SER A 429 93.42 29.63 -46.95
CA SER A 429 94.75 29.46 -47.55
C SER A 429 95.47 30.77 -47.85
N ALA A 430 96.78 30.77 -47.56
CA ALA A 430 97.77 31.81 -47.84
C ALA A 430 97.88 32.16 -49.34
N LYS A 431 98.25 33.42 -49.62
CA LYS A 431 98.90 33.84 -50.88
C LYS A 431 100.12 34.71 -50.59
N THR A 432 101.25 34.27 -51.14
CA THR A 432 102.61 34.77 -50.96
C THR A 432 102.97 35.87 -51.96
N LEU A 433 103.91 36.73 -51.53
CA LEU A 433 104.68 37.79 -52.20
C LEU A 433 104.98 37.65 -53.71
N ARG A 434 105.16 38.81 -54.38
CA ARG A 434 106.43 39.13 -55.08
C ARG A 434 106.68 40.66 -55.25
N PRO A 435 107.95 41.11 -55.33
CA PRO A 435 108.36 42.51 -55.34
C PRO A 435 108.83 43.01 -56.73
N SER A 436 108.92 44.34 -56.91
CA SER A 436 109.98 45.07 -57.65
C SER A 436 109.57 46.53 -57.89
N GLY A 437 110.50 47.47 -57.65
CA GLY A 437 110.40 48.87 -58.04
C GLY A 437 111.09 49.79 -57.05
#